data_AF-A0A1N7HZW4-F1
#
_entry.id   AF-A0A1N7HZW4-F1
#
_cell.length_a   1.000
_cell.length_b   1.000
_cell.length_c   1.000
_cell.angle_alpha   90.00
_cell.angle_beta   90.00
_cell.angle_gamma   90.00
#
_symmetry.space_group_name_H-M   'P 1'
#
loop_
_entity.id
_entity.type
_entity.pdbx_description
1 polymer ?
#
loop_
_entity_poly.entity_id
_entity_poly.type
_entity_poly.pdbx_seq_one_letter_code
_entity_poly.pdbx_strand_id
1 'polypeptide(L)'
;MNNLNFCAINEKFIFLLMALFYGLTNAQCTAYTGQAMNPGQTYCLTGNLTLANDITIPQDALLMIRPGGALIVKGITVNGSLEIGDKGSVKSEGSIIIGVFGSQKNSKVKLGTKAYLSLTGSVSQGDPSFMGTFPGAMSTIDMGTYSVVEICGTFSQQSITYPFINYVGAPLGKAYCIAKAQVSGGGTSILSNDRQIVAIAMDTVTGLAPGNASFCGPNATQAMCPALWPAGLPDDKMVCGFADEVVHELDEYCTKPGVTGKPDGYTKMGITIQKKSNEWPENIPNGFLALESKTKGLVITRVQHVSSTPQPGDAVADPREGMLVYDIQDRCVKLYNGTGWKCIERSCND
;
A
#
# COMPACT_ATOMS: atom_id res chain seq x y z
N MET A 1 13.70 33.01 69.98
CA MET A 1 14.15 31.93 69.07
C MET A 1 13.14 30.79 69.14
N ASN A 2 12.71 30.35 67.96
CA ASN A 2 12.17 29.02 67.61
C ASN A 2 10.73 28.73 68.08
N ASN A 3 9.74 29.00 67.24
CA ASN A 3 9.24 28.21 66.09
C ASN A 3 8.37 27.01 66.49
N LEU A 4 7.08 27.19 66.23
CA LEU A 4 6.02 26.19 66.24
C LEU A 4 6.14 25.28 65.02
N ASN A 5 5.96 23.99 65.22
CA ASN A 5 5.62 23.03 64.17
C ASN A 5 4.47 22.17 64.70
N PHE A 6 3.26 22.39 64.17
CA PHE A 6 2.11 21.54 64.44
C PHE A 6 1.75 20.76 63.18
N CYS A 7 1.68 19.45 63.36
CA CYS A 7 1.21 18.48 62.40
C CYS A 7 -0.22 18.78 61.93
N ALA A 8 -0.41 18.62 60.63
CA ALA A 8 -1.56 18.05 59.93
C ALA A 8 -2.93 18.17 60.61
N ILE A 9 -3.74 19.12 60.14
CA ILE A 9 -5.20 19.06 60.22
C ILE A 9 -5.77 19.16 58.81
N ASN A 10 -6.46 18.08 58.47
CA ASN A 10 -7.41 17.90 57.39
C ASN A 10 -8.52 18.94 57.47
N GLU A 11 -8.82 19.67 56.38
CA GLU A 11 -10.20 20.03 56.06
C GLU A 11 -10.35 20.60 54.64
N LYS A 12 -11.28 19.97 53.92
CA LYS A 12 -12.08 20.53 52.84
C LYS A 12 -12.11 22.07 52.84
N PHE A 13 -11.47 22.72 51.88
CA PHE A 13 -11.96 23.91 51.18
C PHE A 13 -10.85 24.38 50.22
N ILE A 14 -11.26 24.84 49.03
CA ILE A 14 -10.43 25.40 47.95
C ILE A 14 -9.90 24.36 46.95
N PHE A 15 -10.82 23.71 46.24
CA PHE A 15 -10.61 23.31 44.84
C PHE A 15 -11.61 24.07 43.97
N LEU A 16 -11.36 25.37 43.80
CA LEU A 16 -11.89 26.13 42.68
C LEU A 16 -10.77 26.24 41.64
N LEU A 17 -10.31 25.09 41.14
CA LEU A 17 -9.48 25.06 39.95
C LEU A 17 -10.44 25.26 38.78
N MET A 18 -10.27 26.37 38.06
CA MET A 18 -10.85 26.58 36.75
C MET A 18 -10.60 25.35 35.89
N ALA A 19 -11.60 24.47 35.80
CA ALA A 19 -11.72 23.51 34.73
C ALA A 19 -12.04 24.32 33.47
N LEU A 20 -10.98 24.87 32.87
CA LEU A 20 -10.95 25.15 31.45
C LEU A 20 -11.38 23.86 30.78
N PHE A 21 -12.62 23.86 30.28
CA PHE A 21 -13.08 22.92 29.28
C PHE A 21 -12.18 23.09 28.06
N TYR A 22 -11.01 22.46 28.08
CA TYR A 22 -10.38 21.98 26.87
C TYR A 22 -11.29 20.88 26.35
N GLY A 23 -12.31 21.30 25.58
CA GLY A 23 -12.99 20.42 24.67
C GLY A 23 -11.92 19.88 23.72
N LEU A 24 -11.43 18.67 24.02
CA LEU A 24 -10.83 17.82 23.02
C LEU A 24 -11.97 17.51 22.05
N THR A 25 -12.11 18.33 21.01
CA THR A 25 -12.89 17.98 19.83
C THR A 25 -12.18 16.81 19.18
N ASN A 26 -12.43 15.60 19.68
CA ASN A 26 -12.33 14.41 18.85
C ASN A 26 -13.15 14.74 17.62
N ALA A 27 -12.53 14.83 16.44
CA ALA A 27 -13.26 14.98 15.19
C ALA A 27 -14.30 13.86 15.16
N GLN A 28 -15.56 14.21 15.43
CA GLN A 28 -16.64 13.23 15.52
C GLN A 28 -16.82 12.67 14.13
N CYS A 29 -16.41 11.42 13.95
CA CYS A 29 -16.61 10.75 12.69
C CYS A 29 -18.03 10.21 12.63
N THR A 30 -18.87 10.82 11.81
CA THR A 30 -20.26 10.40 11.60
C THR A 30 -20.27 9.15 10.74
N ALA A 31 -20.99 8.10 11.12
CA ALA A 31 -21.07 6.89 10.30
C ALA A 31 -21.64 7.22 8.90
N TYR A 32 -20.97 6.75 7.84
CA TYR A 32 -21.42 6.90 6.47
C TYR A 32 -22.28 5.71 6.07
N THR A 33 -23.54 5.97 5.75
CA THR A 33 -24.55 4.98 5.35
C THR A 33 -25.19 5.32 4.00
N GLY A 34 -24.63 6.29 3.28
CA GLY A 34 -25.17 6.81 2.01
C GLY A 34 -25.95 8.12 2.13
N GLN A 35 -26.01 8.73 3.33
CA GLN A 35 -26.62 10.04 3.50
C GLN A 35 -25.83 11.16 2.79
N ALA A 36 -26.50 12.30 2.53
CA ALA A 36 -25.83 13.51 2.07
C ALA A 36 -24.79 14.00 3.10
N MET A 37 -23.65 14.48 2.60
CA MET A 37 -22.57 15.00 3.43
C MET A 37 -22.66 16.52 3.55
N ASN A 38 -22.35 17.04 4.74
CA ASN A 38 -22.30 18.47 5.02
C ASN A 38 -20.85 18.99 4.99
N PRO A 39 -20.60 20.24 4.52
CA PRO A 39 -19.28 20.88 4.59
C PRO A 39 -18.70 20.88 6.01
N GLY A 40 -17.38 20.68 6.13
CA GLY A 40 -16.67 20.70 7.41
C GLY A 40 -16.85 19.45 8.28
N GLN A 41 -17.71 18.50 7.88
CA GLN A 41 -17.97 17.29 8.65
C GLN A 41 -17.14 16.10 8.14
N THR A 42 -16.80 15.21 9.07
CA THR A 42 -16.10 13.96 8.75
C THR A 42 -17.06 12.78 8.82
N TYR A 43 -17.04 11.96 7.79
CA TYR A 43 -17.84 10.74 7.66
C TYR A 43 -16.95 9.51 7.57
N CYS A 44 -17.32 8.42 8.24
CA CYS A 44 -16.58 7.16 8.27
C CYS A 44 -17.42 6.02 7.74
N LEU A 45 -16.96 5.34 6.69
CA LEU A 45 -17.47 4.04 6.32
C LEU A 45 -16.65 2.95 7.01
N THR A 46 -17.33 2.05 7.74
CA THR A 46 -16.74 0.82 8.28
C THR A 46 -17.39 -0.38 7.59
N GLY A 47 -16.59 -1.29 7.06
CA GLY A 47 -17.08 -2.43 6.27
C GLY A 47 -17.45 -2.04 4.84
N ASN A 48 -18.45 -2.73 4.29
CA ASN A 48 -18.80 -2.64 2.87
C ASN A 48 -20.13 -1.90 2.68
N LEU A 49 -20.18 -0.99 1.70
CA LEU A 49 -21.39 -0.27 1.31
C LEU A 49 -21.48 -0.20 -0.23
N THR A 50 -22.67 -0.46 -0.75
CA THR A 50 -22.98 -0.32 -2.17
C THR A 50 -24.15 0.64 -2.32
N LEU A 51 -23.98 1.68 -3.14
CA LEU A 51 -24.95 2.71 -3.42
C LEU A 51 -25.26 2.72 -4.92
N ALA A 52 -26.54 2.80 -5.26
CA ALA A 52 -27.00 2.84 -6.65
C ALA A 52 -27.00 4.25 -7.25
N ASN A 53 -26.48 5.25 -6.53
CA ASN A 53 -26.49 6.66 -6.92
C ASN A 53 -25.07 7.24 -6.89
N ASP A 54 -24.93 8.43 -7.46
CA ASP A 54 -23.72 9.25 -7.34
C ASP A 54 -23.59 9.81 -5.93
N ILE A 55 -22.36 10.08 -5.50
CA ILE A 55 -22.05 10.75 -4.24
C ILE A 55 -21.25 12.03 -4.47
N THR A 56 -21.48 13.02 -3.61
CA THR A 56 -20.75 14.29 -3.60
C THR A 56 -20.15 14.52 -2.22
N ILE A 57 -18.83 14.64 -2.17
CA ILE A 57 -18.09 15.09 -0.98
C ILE A 57 -17.92 16.62 -1.13
N PRO A 58 -18.69 17.44 -0.40
CA PRO A 58 -18.62 18.89 -0.54
C PRO A 58 -17.29 19.44 -0.03
N GLN A 59 -17.00 20.71 -0.37
CA GLN A 59 -15.81 21.40 0.11
C GLN A 59 -15.70 21.32 1.65
N ASP A 60 -14.47 21.21 2.13
CA ASP A 60 -14.13 21.09 3.55
C ASP A 60 -14.69 19.84 4.26
N ALA A 61 -15.45 18.96 3.59
CA ALA A 61 -15.88 17.67 4.14
C ALA A 61 -14.86 16.56 3.87
N LEU A 62 -14.87 15.53 4.71
CA LEU A 62 -14.03 14.35 4.59
C LEU A 62 -14.88 13.08 4.63
N LEU A 63 -14.79 12.24 3.59
CA LEU A 63 -15.26 10.86 3.63
C LEU A 63 -14.06 9.93 3.80
N MET A 64 -14.02 9.17 4.88
CA MET A 64 -12.98 8.20 5.17
C MET A 64 -13.54 6.77 5.08
N ILE A 65 -13.01 5.98 4.18
CA ILE A 65 -13.20 4.53 4.13
C ILE A 65 -12.18 3.93 5.09
N ARG A 66 -12.64 3.26 6.15
CA ARG A 66 -11.73 2.64 7.13
C ARG A 66 -10.89 1.53 6.47
N PRO A 67 -9.73 1.16 7.05
CA PRO A 67 -8.91 0.08 6.53
C PRO A 67 -9.71 -1.19 6.24
N GLY A 68 -9.53 -1.78 5.06
CA GLY A 68 -10.29 -2.94 4.58
C GLY A 68 -11.76 -2.68 4.21
N GLY A 69 -12.28 -1.46 4.36
CA GLY A 69 -13.64 -1.11 3.95
C GLY A 69 -13.78 -0.98 2.43
N ALA A 70 -14.99 -1.21 1.92
CA ALA A 70 -15.29 -1.15 0.49
C ALA A 70 -16.50 -0.26 0.20
N LEU A 71 -16.35 0.69 -0.72
CA LEU A 71 -17.46 1.51 -1.22
C LEU A 71 -17.66 1.27 -2.71
N ILE A 72 -18.88 0.95 -3.12
CA ILE A 72 -19.28 0.85 -4.53
C ILE A 72 -20.37 1.88 -4.81
N VAL A 73 -20.18 2.73 -5.82
CA VAL A 73 -21.08 3.86 -6.16
C VAL A 73 -21.21 4.00 -7.69
N LYS A 74 -22.18 4.80 -8.16
CA LYS A 74 -22.31 5.10 -9.61
C LYS A 74 -21.32 6.14 -10.12
N GLY A 75 -21.03 7.15 -9.32
CA GLY A 75 -20.20 8.29 -9.69
C GLY A 75 -19.78 9.07 -8.47
N ILE A 76 -18.68 9.82 -8.57
CA ILE A 76 -18.09 10.51 -7.42
C ILE A 76 -17.74 11.94 -7.80
N THR A 77 -18.20 12.91 -7.02
CA THR A 77 -17.69 14.29 -7.04
C THR A 77 -16.95 14.58 -5.74
N VAL A 78 -15.65 14.88 -5.83
CA VAL A 78 -14.77 15.15 -4.68
C VAL A 78 -14.39 16.63 -4.68
N ASN A 79 -15.19 17.45 -4.01
CA ASN A 79 -14.88 18.86 -3.77
C ASN A 79 -14.15 19.07 -2.42
N GLY A 80 -14.30 18.13 -1.48
CA GLY A 80 -13.53 18.03 -0.24
C GLY A 80 -12.48 16.93 -0.34
N SER A 81 -12.50 15.97 0.60
CA SER A 81 -11.52 14.89 0.69
C SER A 81 -12.17 13.50 0.74
N LEU A 82 -11.67 12.58 -0.06
CA LEU A 82 -11.90 11.14 0.03
C LEU A 82 -10.62 10.46 0.52
N GLU A 83 -10.67 9.76 1.65
CA GLU A 83 -9.55 8.97 2.15
C GLU A 83 -9.92 7.49 2.16
N ILE A 84 -9.17 6.67 1.42
CA ILE A 84 -9.31 5.22 1.38
C ILE A 84 -8.20 4.64 2.25
N GLY A 85 -8.56 4.09 3.41
CA GLY A 85 -7.61 3.49 4.35
C GLY A 85 -6.90 2.27 3.77
N ASP A 86 -5.87 1.79 4.48
CA ASP A 86 -5.06 0.63 4.05
C ASP A 86 -5.93 -0.58 3.68
N LYS A 87 -5.62 -1.23 2.56
CA LYS A 87 -6.39 -2.35 1.98
C LYS A 87 -7.88 -2.03 1.70
N GLY A 88 -8.29 -0.77 1.80
CA GLY A 88 -9.63 -0.32 1.48
C GLY A 88 -9.84 -0.15 -0.02
N SER A 89 -11.09 -0.08 -0.44
CA SER A 89 -11.44 0.05 -1.85
C SER A 89 -12.58 1.03 -2.09
N VAL A 90 -12.50 1.72 -3.22
CA VAL A 90 -13.62 2.45 -3.82
C VAL A 90 -13.75 2.01 -5.27
N LYS A 91 -14.94 1.56 -5.65
CA LYS A 91 -15.30 1.22 -7.03
C LYS A 91 -16.39 2.18 -7.49
N SER A 92 -16.19 2.79 -8.66
CA SER A 92 -17.20 3.63 -9.31
C SER A 92 -17.58 3.00 -10.65
N GLU A 93 -18.88 2.84 -10.87
CA GLU A 93 -19.42 2.41 -12.17
C GLU A 93 -19.48 3.54 -13.22
N GLY A 94 -18.98 4.72 -12.85
CA GLY A 94 -18.92 5.91 -13.68
C GLY A 94 -17.73 6.79 -13.30
N SER A 95 -17.79 8.06 -13.72
CA SER A 95 -16.66 8.98 -13.61
C SER A 95 -16.45 9.53 -12.20
N ILE A 96 -15.23 9.98 -11.93
CA ILE A 96 -14.87 10.81 -10.77
C ILE A 96 -14.43 12.20 -11.22
N ILE A 97 -14.92 13.22 -10.53
CA ILE A 97 -14.48 14.61 -10.67
C ILE A 97 -13.78 15.01 -9.36
N ILE A 98 -12.57 15.55 -9.44
CA ILE A 98 -11.78 15.93 -8.27
C ILE A 98 -11.43 17.42 -8.38
N GLY A 99 -11.93 18.20 -7.43
CA GLY A 99 -11.73 19.63 -7.39
C GLY A 99 -12.71 20.43 -8.24
N VAL A 100 -12.77 21.72 -7.93
CA VAL A 100 -13.60 22.71 -8.62
C VAL A 100 -12.70 23.82 -9.13
N PHE A 101 -12.80 24.12 -10.42
CA PHE A 101 -12.00 25.15 -11.07
C PHE A 101 -12.15 26.52 -10.38
N GLY A 102 -11.03 27.14 -10.00
CA GLY A 102 -10.99 28.46 -9.36
C GLY A 102 -11.66 28.56 -7.99
N SER A 103 -11.95 27.44 -7.34
CA SER A 103 -12.58 27.43 -6.02
C SER A 103 -11.70 27.91 -4.87
N GLN A 104 -10.37 27.97 -5.06
CA GLN A 104 -9.40 28.30 -4.02
C GLN A 104 -9.48 27.38 -2.79
N LYS A 105 -10.05 26.18 -2.95
CA LYS A 105 -10.20 25.16 -1.92
C LYS A 105 -9.51 23.88 -2.36
N ASN A 106 -8.81 23.24 -1.42
CA ASN A 106 -8.17 21.97 -1.70
C ASN A 106 -9.20 20.86 -1.87
N SER A 107 -8.91 19.94 -2.78
CA SER A 107 -9.61 18.67 -2.89
C SER A 107 -8.63 17.52 -2.97
N LYS A 108 -8.99 16.37 -2.42
CA LYS A 108 -8.05 15.26 -2.32
C LYS A 108 -8.73 13.92 -2.43
N VAL A 109 -8.11 13.01 -3.18
CA VAL A 109 -8.33 11.58 -3.03
C VAL A 109 -7.04 10.99 -2.48
N LYS A 110 -7.07 10.32 -1.32
CA LYS A 110 -5.90 9.71 -0.71
C LYS A 110 -6.11 8.21 -0.60
N LEU A 111 -5.10 7.43 -0.97
CA LEU A 111 -5.08 5.98 -0.89
C LEU A 111 -4.03 5.55 0.13
N GLY A 112 -4.42 4.69 1.06
CA GLY A 112 -3.52 4.01 1.99
C GLY A 112 -2.68 2.92 1.33
N THR A 113 -1.94 2.18 2.14
CA THR A 113 -1.15 1.05 1.66
C THR A 113 -2.06 -0.02 1.08
N LYS A 114 -1.81 -0.47 -0.15
CA LYS A 114 -2.62 -1.48 -0.86
C LYS A 114 -4.10 -1.12 -0.97
N ALA A 115 -4.44 0.16 -0.87
CA ALA A 115 -5.79 0.63 -1.18
C ALA A 115 -5.95 0.76 -2.69
N TYR A 116 -7.19 0.66 -3.19
CA TYR A 116 -7.42 0.90 -4.61
C TYR A 116 -8.67 1.72 -4.93
N LEU A 117 -8.58 2.47 -6.02
CA LEU A 117 -9.68 3.15 -6.68
C LEU A 117 -9.83 2.54 -8.08
N SER A 118 -10.98 1.91 -8.36
CA SER A 118 -11.27 1.34 -9.68
C SER A 118 -12.47 2.04 -10.31
N LEU A 119 -12.29 2.55 -11.52
CA LEU A 119 -13.27 3.37 -12.22
C LEU A 119 -13.54 2.78 -13.59
N THR A 120 -14.80 2.46 -13.88
CA THR A 120 -15.21 2.15 -15.26
C THR A 120 -15.34 3.43 -16.11
N GLY A 121 -15.53 4.60 -15.46
CA GLY A 121 -15.60 5.91 -16.10
C GLY A 121 -14.30 6.72 -16.08
N SER A 122 -14.42 8.01 -16.37
CA SER A 122 -13.30 8.95 -16.51
C SER A 122 -12.83 9.53 -15.16
N VAL A 123 -11.58 9.99 -15.13
CA VAL A 123 -11.06 10.91 -14.10
C VAL A 123 -10.95 12.31 -14.70
N SER A 124 -11.55 13.30 -14.06
CA SER A 124 -11.39 14.71 -14.42
C SER A 124 -10.94 15.54 -13.22
N GLN A 125 -9.84 16.27 -13.39
CA GLN A 125 -9.38 17.25 -12.42
C GLN A 125 -9.99 18.62 -12.71
N GLY A 126 -10.61 19.26 -11.72
CA GLY A 126 -10.86 20.70 -11.71
C GLY A 126 -9.73 21.41 -10.96
N ASP A 127 -9.09 22.42 -11.57
CA ASP A 127 -7.94 23.12 -10.98
C ASP A 127 -8.37 24.28 -10.04
N PRO A 128 -8.30 24.12 -8.70
CA PRO A 128 -8.75 25.14 -7.77
C PRO A 128 -7.91 26.41 -7.79
N SER A 129 -6.67 26.32 -8.29
CA SER A 129 -5.75 27.45 -8.39
C SER A 129 -6.07 28.40 -9.55
N PHE A 130 -7.03 28.06 -10.41
CA PHE A 130 -7.35 28.81 -11.64
C PHE A 130 -6.09 28.99 -12.50
N MET A 131 -5.47 27.87 -12.90
CA MET A 131 -4.23 27.83 -13.68
C MET A 131 -3.09 28.63 -13.02
N GLY A 132 -3.01 28.59 -11.69
CA GLY A 132 -1.98 29.27 -10.91
C GLY A 132 -2.27 30.73 -10.54
N THR A 133 -3.42 31.29 -10.93
CA THR A 133 -3.80 32.66 -10.56
C THR A 133 -3.98 32.82 -9.04
N PHE A 134 -4.45 31.76 -8.37
CA PHE A 134 -4.57 31.68 -6.91
C PHE A 134 -3.69 30.54 -6.39
N PRO A 135 -2.42 30.81 -6.05
CA PRO A 135 -1.51 29.76 -5.61
C PRO A 135 -1.93 29.17 -4.26
N GLY A 136 -1.61 27.89 -4.03
CA GLY A 136 -1.79 27.22 -2.74
C GLY A 136 -3.03 26.31 -2.63
N ALA A 137 -3.99 26.41 -3.56
CA ALA A 137 -5.12 25.50 -3.64
C ALA A 137 -4.89 24.43 -4.73
N MET A 138 -5.03 23.15 -4.38
CA MET A 138 -4.73 22.02 -5.26
C MET A 138 -5.82 20.95 -5.20
N SER A 139 -6.07 20.28 -6.32
CA SER A 139 -6.84 19.03 -6.39
C SER A 139 -5.91 17.87 -6.75
N THR A 140 -5.79 16.87 -5.86
CA THR A 140 -4.73 15.86 -5.94
C THR A 140 -5.21 14.44 -5.68
N ILE A 141 -4.48 13.46 -6.22
CA ILE A 141 -4.55 12.06 -5.84
C ILE A 141 -3.24 11.70 -5.12
N ASP A 142 -3.32 11.38 -3.83
CA ASP A 142 -2.18 10.99 -2.99
C ASP A 142 -2.17 9.46 -2.83
N MET A 143 -1.17 8.80 -3.39
CA MET A 143 -1.10 7.34 -3.49
C MET A 143 -0.10 6.75 -2.49
N GLY A 144 -0.57 5.86 -1.62
CA GLY A 144 0.23 5.11 -0.66
C GLY A 144 0.97 3.91 -1.27
N THR A 145 1.77 3.22 -0.45
CA THR A 145 2.57 2.06 -0.86
C THR A 145 1.70 0.98 -1.49
N TYR A 146 2.02 0.55 -2.71
CA TYR A 146 1.30 -0.48 -3.47
C TYR A 146 -0.18 -0.19 -3.70
N SER A 147 -0.58 1.08 -3.61
CA SER A 147 -1.94 1.49 -3.99
C SER A 147 -2.11 1.55 -5.50
N VAL A 148 -3.36 1.39 -5.95
CA VAL A 148 -3.69 1.33 -7.37
C VAL A 148 -4.85 2.27 -7.69
N VAL A 149 -4.71 3.05 -8.75
CA VAL A 149 -5.81 3.78 -9.38
C VAL A 149 -5.95 3.23 -10.80
N GLU A 150 -7.07 2.58 -11.08
CA GLU A 150 -7.40 2.04 -12.40
C GLU A 150 -8.54 2.86 -13.02
N ILE A 151 -8.32 3.31 -14.25
CA ILE A 151 -9.20 4.24 -14.96
C ILE A 151 -9.48 3.67 -16.35
N CYS A 152 -10.74 3.32 -16.60
CA CYS A 152 -11.16 2.84 -17.91
C CYS A 152 -11.69 3.91 -18.85
N GLY A 153 -12.21 5.02 -18.31
CA GLY A 153 -12.52 6.21 -19.09
C GLY A 153 -11.29 7.08 -19.33
N THR A 154 -11.53 8.28 -19.85
CA THR A 154 -10.47 9.27 -20.09
C THR A 154 -9.86 9.78 -18.78
N PHE A 155 -8.57 10.12 -18.82
CA PHE A 155 -7.90 10.86 -17.74
C PHE A 155 -7.67 12.29 -18.22
N SER A 156 -8.15 13.29 -17.47
CA SER A 156 -7.95 14.69 -17.80
C SER A 156 -7.39 15.48 -16.61
N GLN A 157 -6.20 16.05 -16.80
CA GLN A 157 -5.56 16.96 -15.86
C GLN A 157 -5.67 18.41 -16.34
N GLN A 158 -6.25 19.29 -15.51
CA GLN A 158 -6.36 20.71 -15.83
C GLN A 158 -5.18 21.53 -15.28
N SER A 159 -4.58 21.11 -14.16
CA SER A 159 -3.51 21.85 -13.51
C SER A 159 -2.25 21.88 -14.37
N ILE A 160 -1.66 23.07 -14.47
CA ILE A 160 -0.36 23.29 -15.15
C ILE A 160 0.74 23.72 -14.18
N THR A 161 0.40 23.94 -12.91
CA THR A 161 1.30 24.52 -11.89
C THR A 161 1.67 23.56 -10.77
N TYR A 162 0.99 22.42 -10.66
CA TYR A 162 1.29 21.37 -9.67
C TYR A 162 0.93 19.98 -10.22
N PRO A 163 1.60 18.92 -9.76
CA PRO A 163 1.29 17.55 -10.16
C PRO A 163 -0.07 17.10 -9.63
N PHE A 164 -0.81 16.35 -10.44
CA PHE A 164 -2.11 15.81 -10.01
C PHE A 164 -1.95 14.56 -9.14
N ILE A 165 -0.90 13.76 -9.37
CA ILE A 165 -0.65 12.52 -8.63
C ILE A 165 0.62 12.65 -7.80
N ASN A 166 0.50 12.39 -6.49
CA ASN A 166 1.60 12.39 -5.55
C ASN A 166 1.78 11.01 -4.93
N TYR A 167 3.02 10.65 -4.62
CA TYR A 167 3.30 9.48 -3.79
C TYR A 167 3.44 9.90 -2.32
N VAL A 168 2.79 9.16 -1.42
CA VAL A 168 2.82 9.40 0.04
C VAL A 168 3.13 8.13 0.84
N GLY A 169 3.58 7.07 0.16
CA GLY A 169 3.91 5.77 0.77
C GLY A 169 5.34 5.69 1.31
N ALA A 170 5.77 4.48 1.61
CA ALA A 170 7.12 4.19 2.12
C ALA A 170 8.20 4.44 1.04
N PRO A 171 9.44 4.83 1.39
CA PRO A 171 10.48 5.24 0.42
C PRO A 171 10.93 4.21 -0.62
N LEU A 172 10.64 2.91 -0.41
CA LEU A 172 10.96 1.83 -1.34
C LEU A 172 9.73 1.20 -2.00
N GLY A 173 8.54 1.71 -1.68
CA GLY A 173 7.30 1.27 -2.32
C GLY A 173 7.13 1.86 -3.71
N LYS A 174 6.05 1.44 -4.37
CA LYS A 174 5.57 2.00 -5.64
C LYS A 174 4.06 2.13 -5.57
N ALA A 175 3.45 2.96 -6.40
CA ALA A 175 2.00 2.99 -6.59
C ALA A 175 1.68 3.04 -8.08
N TYR A 176 0.54 2.49 -8.50
CA TYR A 176 0.21 2.32 -9.91
C TYR A 176 -0.97 3.20 -10.30
N CYS A 177 -0.75 4.14 -11.22
CA CYS A 177 -1.82 4.86 -11.91
C CYS A 177 -1.95 4.31 -13.33
N ILE A 178 -3.07 3.64 -13.60
CA ILE A 178 -3.31 2.90 -14.84
C ILE A 178 -4.48 3.56 -15.56
N ALA A 179 -4.19 4.14 -16.72
CA ALA A 179 -5.19 4.71 -17.62
C ALA A 179 -5.31 3.86 -18.89
N LYS A 180 -6.51 3.32 -19.11
CA LYS A 180 -6.81 2.41 -20.23
C LYS A 180 -7.35 3.11 -21.46
N ALA A 181 -7.81 4.36 -21.33
CA ALA A 181 -8.22 5.22 -22.43
C ALA A 181 -7.37 6.50 -22.50
N GLN A 182 -7.75 7.44 -23.39
CA GLN A 182 -6.97 8.64 -23.67
C GLN A 182 -6.64 9.42 -22.39
N VAL A 183 -5.38 9.85 -22.30
CA VAL A 183 -4.84 10.68 -21.24
C VAL A 183 -4.57 12.09 -21.81
N SER A 184 -5.06 13.12 -21.14
CA SER A 184 -4.86 14.51 -21.55
C SER A 184 -4.46 15.44 -20.41
N GLY A 185 -3.70 16.48 -20.74
CA GLY A 185 -3.33 17.55 -19.84
C GLY A 185 -3.48 18.95 -20.47
N GLY A 186 -3.25 20.00 -19.68
CA GLY A 186 -3.33 21.40 -20.07
C GLY A 186 -2.14 21.93 -20.90
N GLY A 187 -1.31 21.06 -21.49
CA GLY A 187 -0.17 21.40 -22.35
C GLY A 187 1.17 21.38 -21.61
N THR A 188 1.30 22.12 -20.51
CA THR A 188 2.49 22.10 -19.64
C THR A 188 2.26 21.30 -18.34
N SER A 189 1.16 20.54 -18.28
CA SER A 189 0.84 19.70 -17.13
C SER A 189 1.92 18.64 -16.90
N ILE A 190 2.23 18.42 -15.63
CA ILE A 190 3.09 17.34 -15.15
C ILE A 190 2.23 16.38 -14.33
N LEU A 191 2.28 15.08 -14.62
CA LEU A 191 1.50 14.07 -13.92
C LEU A 191 1.96 13.92 -12.46
N SER A 192 3.26 13.64 -12.26
CA SER A 192 3.86 13.45 -10.95
C SER A 192 5.32 13.89 -10.89
N ASN A 193 5.74 14.30 -9.70
CA ASN A 193 7.14 14.63 -9.39
C ASN A 193 7.89 13.48 -8.70
N ASP A 194 7.27 12.29 -8.56
CA ASP A 194 7.83 11.16 -7.83
C ASP A 194 8.04 9.92 -8.71
N ARG A 195 9.23 9.29 -8.62
CA ARG A 195 9.58 8.06 -9.35
C ARG A 195 8.85 6.81 -8.84
N GLN A 196 8.32 6.85 -7.62
CA GLN A 196 7.55 5.78 -7.01
C GLN A 196 6.14 5.66 -7.61
N ILE A 197 5.65 6.70 -8.30
CA ILE A 197 4.47 6.59 -9.15
C ILE A 197 4.85 5.87 -10.44
N VAL A 198 4.24 4.72 -10.67
CA VAL A 198 4.26 4.00 -11.94
C VAL A 198 3.01 4.40 -12.73
N ALA A 199 3.21 5.14 -13.81
CA ALA A 199 2.13 5.61 -14.66
C ALA A 199 2.07 4.76 -15.94
N ILE A 200 0.94 4.09 -16.17
CA ILE A 200 0.72 3.25 -17.35
C ILE A 200 -0.40 3.88 -18.18
N ALA A 201 -0.09 4.29 -19.40
CA ALA A 201 -1.04 4.83 -20.37
C ALA A 201 -1.17 3.87 -21.56
N MET A 202 -2.25 3.07 -21.55
CA MET A 202 -2.53 2.05 -22.58
C MET A 202 -3.16 2.65 -23.86
N ASP A 203 -3.38 3.96 -23.88
CA ASP A 203 -3.84 4.72 -25.04
C ASP A 203 -2.94 5.96 -25.25
N THR A 204 -3.37 6.83 -26.14
CA THR A 204 -2.77 8.11 -26.49
C THR A 204 -2.64 9.04 -25.28
N VAL A 205 -1.56 9.82 -25.28
CA VAL A 205 -1.27 10.85 -24.27
C VAL A 205 -1.08 12.18 -25.00
N THR A 206 -1.81 13.22 -24.60
CA THR A 206 -1.77 14.53 -25.25
C THR A 206 -1.68 15.66 -24.23
N GLY A 207 -0.68 16.55 -24.34
CA GLY A 207 -0.59 17.73 -23.48
C GLY A 207 -0.29 17.45 -21.99
N LEU A 208 0.24 16.26 -21.68
CA LEU A 208 0.63 15.86 -20.33
C LEU A 208 2.02 15.20 -20.36
N ALA A 209 2.94 15.75 -19.58
CA ALA A 209 4.24 15.13 -19.35
C ALA A 209 4.18 14.22 -18.10
N PRO A 210 4.84 13.05 -18.10
CA PRO A 210 4.88 12.17 -16.92
C PRO A 210 5.64 12.79 -15.73
N GLY A 211 6.49 13.78 -15.97
CA GLY A 211 7.39 14.35 -14.96
C GLY A 211 8.45 13.34 -14.54
N ASN A 212 8.57 13.12 -13.24
CA ASN A 212 9.49 12.12 -12.68
C ASN A 212 8.85 10.73 -12.51
N ALA A 213 7.57 10.55 -12.85
CA ALA A 213 6.93 9.24 -12.77
C ALA A 213 7.70 8.18 -13.58
N SER A 214 7.76 6.96 -13.05
CA SER A 214 8.14 5.79 -13.83
C SER A 214 7.05 5.53 -14.86
N PHE A 215 7.31 5.80 -16.14
CA PHE A 215 6.25 5.89 -17.15
C PHE A 215 6.34 4.79 -18.20
N CYS A 216 5.18 4.21 -18.52
CA CYS A 216 4.99 3.37 -19.70
C CYS A 216 3.81 3.88 -20.53
N GLY A 217 4.09 4.25 -21.77
CA GLY A 217 3.11 4.76 -22.74
C GLY A 217 3.77 5.70 -23.74
N PRO A 218 2.99 6.32 -24.66
CA PRO A 218 1.59 6.03 -24.96
C PRO A 218 1.40 4.63 -25.57
N ASN A 219 0.15 4.15 -25.62
CA ASN A 219 -0.22 2.82 -26.16
C ASN A 219 0.51 1.66 -25.49
N ALA A 220 0.70 1.74 -24.17
CA ALA A 220 1.41 0.75 -23.39
C ALA A 220 0.83 -0.67 -23.52
N THR A 221 1.72 -1.65 -23.60
CA THR A 221 1.45 -3.09 -23.47
C THR A 221 2.50 -3.70 -22.54
N GLN A 222 2.22 -4.89 -22.00
CA GLN A 222 3.15 -5.63 -21.16
C GLN A 222 4.50 -5.85 -21.86
N ALA A 223 4.47 -6.13 -23.16
CA ALA A 223 5.68 -6.34 -23.97
C ALA A 223 6.55 -5.08 -24.10
N MET A 224 5.96 -3.89 -24.08
CA MET A 224 6.71 -2.62 -24.21
C MET A 224 7.49 -2.25 -22.96
N CYS A 225 6.97 -2.61 -21.78
CA CYS A 225 7.54 -2.18 -20.50
C CYS A 225 7.40 -3.26 -19.42
N PRO A 226 7.97 -4.46 -19.62
CA PRO A 226 7.77 -5.60 -18.74
C PRO A 226 8.23 -5.35 -17.30
N ALA A 227 9.20 -4.46 -17.08
CA ALA A 227 9.70 -4.10 -15.75
C ALA A 227 8.77 -3.13 -14.97
N LEU A 228 7.86 -2.45 -15.66
CA LEU A 228 6.90 -1.51 -15.06
C LEU A 228 5.48 -2.08 -15.02
N TRP A 229 5.18 -3.06 -15.87
CA TRP A 229 3.87 -3.69 -15.93
C TRP A 229 3.59 -4.53 -14.68
N PRO A 230 2.55 -4.24 -13.89
CA PRO A 230 2.21 -5.05 -12.74
C PRO A 230 1.60 -6.39 -13.17
N ALA A 231 1.85 -7.43 -12.37
CA ALA A 231 1.07 -8.66 -12.46
C ALA A 231 -0.42 -8.36 -12.21
N GLY A 232 -1.31 -9.16 -12.81
CA GLY A 232 -2.76 -8.96 -12.72
C GLY A 232 -3.36 -7.91 -13.66
N LEU A 233 -2.55 -7.07 -14.34
CA LEU A 233 -3.05 -6.14 -15.35
C LEU A 233 -3.11 -6.81 -16.74
N PRO A 234 -4.30 -6.98 -17.36
CA PRO A 234 -4.40 -7.51 -18.73
C PRO A 234 -3.92 -6.49 -19.77
N ASP A 235 -3.41 -7.00 -20.89
CA ASP A 235 -3.06 -6.20 -22.07
C ASP A 235 -4.30 -5.62 -22.79
N ASP A 236 -5.47 -6.25 -22.63
CA ASP A 236 -6.70 -5.74 -23.20
C ASP A 236 -7.22 -4.54 -22.40
N LYS A 237 -7.00 -3.35 -22.97
CA LYS A 237 -7.45 -2.07 -22.40
C LYS A 237 -8.98 -1.93 -22.32
N MET A 238 -9.75 -2.77 -23.00
CA MET A 238 -11.22 -2.72 -22.97
C MET A 238 -11.82 -3.41 -21.73
N VAL A 239 -11.03 -4.21 -21.01
CA VAL A 239 -11.51 -4.90 -19.81
C VAL A 239 -11.13 -4.08 -18.56
N CYS A 240 -12.06 -3.95 -17.62
CA CYS A 240 -11.96 -3.09 -16.44
C CYS A 240 -12.11 -3.88 -15.14
N GLY A 241 -11.67 -3.29 -14.02
CA GLY A 241 -11.89 -3.85 -12.69
C GLY A 241 -10.75 -4.71 -12.15
N PHE A 242 -9.55 -4.58 -12.70
CA PHE A 242 -8.36 -5.34 -12.30
C PHE A 242 -7.54 -4.68 -11.20
N ALA A 243 -7.96 -3.51 -10.68
CA ALA A 243 -7.23 -2.87 -9.58
C ALA A 243 -7.05 -3.78 -8.36
N ASP A 244 -8.06 -4.61 -8.06
CA ASP A 244 -8.03 -5.62 -7.00
C ASP A 244 -6.93 -6.66 -7.27
N GLU A 245 -6.96 -7.27 -8.46
CA GLU A 245 -6.00 -8.29 -8.88
C GLU A 245 -4.57 -7.74 -8.90
N VAL A 246 -4.38 -6.52 -9.40
CA VAL A 246 -3.08 -5.83 -9.35
C VAL A 246 -2.59 -5.66 -7.91
N VAL A 247 -3.45 -5.22 -6.98
CA VAL A 247 -3.07 -5.09 -5.57
C VAL A 247 -2.72 -6.46 -4.95
N HIS A 248 -3.49 -7.49 -5.26
CA HIS A 248 -3.32 -8.84 -4.72
C HIS A 248 -1.99 -9.46 -5.20
N GLU A 249 -1.66 -9.33 -6.48
CA GLU A 249 -0.42 -9.89 -7.04
C GLU A 249 0.85 -9.14 -6.57
N LEU A 250 0.71 -7.94 -5.98
CA LEU A 250 1.82 -7.24 -5.30
C LEU A 250 2.23 -7.92 -3.97
N ASP A 251 1.52 -8.95 -3.50
CA ASP A 251 1.89 -9.79 -2.35
C ASP A 251 3.05 -10.77 -2.64
N GLU A 252 3.72 -10.62 -3.78
CA GLU A 252 4.89 -11.42 -4.15
C GLU A 252 6.11 -11.30 -3.22
N TYR A 253 6.04 -10.67 -2.04
CA TYR A 253 7.07 -10.72 -0.99
C TYR A 253 6.47 -10.69 0.42
N CYS A 254 6.08 -11.86 0.94
CA CYS A 254 5.70 -12.01 2.35
C CYS A 254 6.94 -12.05 3.26
N THR A 255 7.41 -10.88 3.68
CA THR A 255 8.40 -10.74 4.75
C THR A 255 7.74 -10.14 5.99
N LYS A 256 7.93 -10.78 7.15
CA LYS A 256 7.64 -10.15 8.43
C LYS A 256 8.77 -9.16 8.76
N PRO A 257 8.47 -7.92 9.17
CA PRO A 257 9.47 -7.05 9.75
C PRO A 257 10.17 -7.74 10.92
N GLY A 258 11.49 -7.57 11.03
CA GLY A 258 12.25 -8.09 12.17
C GLY A 258 11.74 -7.51 13.49
N VAL A 259 11.60 -8.36 14.51
CA VAL A 259 11.20 -7.91 15.85
C VAL A 259 12.36 -7.12 16.48
N THR A 260 12.10 -5.88 16.87
CA THR A 260 13.07 -5.04 17.59
C THR A 260 13.07 -5.38 19.08
N GLY A 261 14.24 -5.44 19.72
CA GLY A 261 14.34 -5.64 21.17
C GLY A 261 15.65 -6.28 21.60
N LYS A 262 15.75 -6.59 22.90
CA LYS A 262 16.85 -7.39 23.43
C LYS A 262 16.64 -8.86 23.00
N PRO A 263 17.66 -9.55 22.46
CA PRO A 263 17.60 -10.97 22.19
C PRO A 263 17.17 -11.76 23.43
N ASP A 264 16.26 -12.71 23.26
CA ASP A 264 15.81 -13.64 24.29
C ASP A 264 16.64 -14.94 24.30
N GLY A 265 17.46 -15.14 23.26
CA GLY A 265 18.42 -16.24 23.19
C GLY A 265 19.64 -15.95 22.32
N TYR A 266 20.62 -16.84 22.42
CA TYR A 266 21.84 -16.80 21.62
C TYR A 266 22.08 -18.15 20.96
N THR A 267 22.70 -18.10 19.78
CA THR A 267 22.94 -19.28 18.94
C THR A 267 23.94 -20.22 19.60
N LYS A 268 23.56 -21.48 19.78
CA LYS A 268 24.39 -22.48 20.49
C LYS A 268 25.20 -23.37 19.56
N MET A 269 24.83 -23.43 18.29
CA MET A 269 25.47 -24.29 17.28
C MET A 269 25.88 -23.46 16.07
N GLY A 270 27.08 -23.69 15.58
CA GLY A 270 27.52 -23.07 14.33
C GLY A 270 28.60 -23.85 13.61
N ILE A 271 28.69 -23.62 12.31
CA ILE A 271 29.76 -24.11 11.44
C ILE A 271 30.44 -22.90 10.80
N THR A 272 31.75 -22.73 11.03
CA THR A 272 32.55 -21.66 10.43
C THR A 272 33.76 -22.25 9.72
N ILE A 273 34.07 -21.71 8.55
CA ILE A 273 35.34 -21.96 7.86
C ILE A 273 36.37 -20.85 8.13
N GLN A 274 36.01 -19.87 8.95
CA GLN A 274 36.88 -18.79 9.37
C GLN A 274 37.65 -19.18 10.62
N LYS A 275 38.65 -18.35 10.98
CA LYS A 275 39.20 -18.37 12.33
C LYS A 275 38.09 -17.97 13.31
N LYS A 276 37.61 -18.95 14.09
CA LYS A 276 36.61 -18.75 15.15
C LYS A 276 37.00 -17.57 16.03
N SER A 277 36.16 -16.53 16.07
CA SER A 277 36.33 -15.42 17.02
C SER A 277 35.96 -15.86 18.42
N ASN A 278 36.44 -15.14 19.43
CA ASN A 278 35.92 -15.30 20.79
C ASN A 278 34.40 -15.07 20.78
N GLU A 279 33.68 -15.83 21.61
CA GLU A 279 32.22 -15.75 21.79
C GLU A 279 31.38 -16.19 20.57
N TRP A 280 31.97 -16.61 19.45
CA TRP A 280 31.20 -17.22 18.36
C TRP A 280 30.88 -18.69 18.67
N PRO A 281 29.67 -19.21 18.38
CA PRO A 281 28.51 -18.55 17.77
C PRO A 281 27.57 -17.85 18.77
N GLU A 282 27.90 -17.87 20.06
CA GLU A 282 27.07 -17.33 21.15
C GLU A 282 26.87 -15.81 21.10
N ASN A 283 27.61 -15.10 20.27
CA ASN A 283 27.39 -13.69 19.99
C ASN A 283 26.35 -13.43 18.88
N ILE A 284 25.83 -14.47 18.23
CA ILE A 284 24.76 -14.36 17.22
C ILE A 284 23.41 -14.51 17.92
N PRO A 285 22.59 -13.45 17.99
CA PRO A 285 21.31 -13.49 18.69
C PRO A 285 20.26 -14.31 17.93
N ASN A 286 19.41 -15.02 18.68
CA ASN A 286 18.19 -15.68 18.21
C ASN A 286 18.33 -16.65 17.01
N GLY A 287 19.53 -17.15 16.72
CA GLY A 287 19.74 -18.17 15.69
C GLY A 287 19.64 -19.59 16.25
N PHE A 288 19.08 -20.52 15.46
CA PHE A 288 19.15 -21.96 15.76
C PHE A 288 20.47 -22.59 15.30
N LEU A 289 21.01 -22.10 14.18
CA LEU A 289 22.27 -22.54 13.59
C LEU A 289 22.96 -21.34 12.93
N ALA A 290 24.25 -21.12 13.22
CA ALA A 290 25.08 -20.11 12.56
C ALA A 290 25.97 -20.76 11.50
N LEU A 291 25.91 -20.30 10.25
CA LEU A 291 26.83 -20.71 9.19
C LEU A 291 27.67 -19.50 8.77
N GLU A 292 28.99 -19.60 8.85
CA GLU A 292 29.89 -18.49 8.55
C GLU A 292 30.96 -18.85 7.51
N SER A 293 31.04 -18.04 6.46
CA SER A 293 31.99 -18.20 5.37
C SER A 293 32.11 -16.90 4.57
N LYS A 294 33.31 -16.58 4.06
CA LYS A 294 33.53 -15.46 3.11
C LYS A 294 33.69 -15.93 1.67
N THR A 295 33.97 -17.21 1.44
CA THR A 295 34.44 -17.72 0.13
C THR A 295 33.74 -18.99 -0.33
N LYS A 296 32.93 -19.63 0.52
CA LYS A 296 32.19 -20.87 0.24
C LYS A 296 30.70 -20.67 0.51
N GLY A 297 29.85 -21.12 -0.41
CA GLY A 297 28.42 -21.18 -0.19
C GLY A 297 27.99 -22.45 0.54
N LEU A 298 26.80 -22.44 1.13
CA LEU A 298 26.11 -23.65 1.55
C LEU A 298 25.58 -24.36 0.30
N VAL A 299 25.95 -25.62 0.11
CA VAL A 299 25.43 -26.45 -0.98
C VAL A 299 24.46 -27.45 -0.36
N ILE A 300 23.18 -27.35 -0.72
CA ILE A 300 22.19 -28.37 -0.40
C ILE A 300 22.46 -29.58 -1.30
N THR A 301 22.41 -30.79 -0.73
CA THR A 301 22.58 -32.03 -1.49
C THR A 301 21.59 -32.09 -2.64
N ARG A 302 22.09 -32.23 -3.87
CA ARG A 302 21.28 -32.34 -5.08
C ARG A 302 21.07 -33.81 -5.41
N VAL A 303 19.82 -34.21 -5.61
CA VAL A 303 19.43 -35.60 -5.90
C VAL A 303 18.61 -35.65 -7.18
N GLN A 304 18.59 -36.80 -7.87
CA GLN A 304 17.81 -36.94 -9.10
C GLN A 304 16.33 -36.72 -8.84
N HIS A 305 15.76 -37.46 -7.88
CA HIS A 305 14.37 -37.33 -7.47
C HIS A 305 14.10 -37.96 -6.09
N VAL A 306 13.15 -37.40 -5.34
CA VAL A 306 12.49 -38.01 -4.18
C VAL A 306 10.97 -37.81 -4.26
N SER A 307 10.21 -38.89 -4.22
CA SER A 307 8.75 -38.87 -4.32
C SER A 307 8.11 -38.24 -3.07
N SER A 308 6.92 -37.63 -3.21
CA SER A 308 6.22 -37.02 -2.06
C SER A 308 5.95 -38.00 -0.91
N THR A 309 5.67 -39.25 -1.24
CA THR A 309 5.67 -40.35 -0.28
C THR A 309 6.87 -41.24 -0.64
N PRO A 310 7.86 -41.44 0.26
CA PRO A 310 9.07 -42.19 -0.07
C PRO A 310 8.76 -43.56 -0.66
N GLN A 311 9.35 -43.89 -1.81
CA GLN A 311 9.18 -45.17 -2.50
C GLN A 311 10.54 -45.85 -2.76
N PRO A 312 10.55 -47.20 -2.91
CA PRO A 312 11.72 -47.89 -3.46
C PRO A 312 12.12 -47.31 -4.83
N GLY A 313 13.37 -46.86 -4.95
CA GLY A 313 13.88 -46.21 -6.16
C GLY A 313 14.07 -44.69 -6.05
N ASP A 314 13.56 -44.06 -4.99
CA ASP A 314 13.90 -42.67 -4.67
C ASP A 314 15.39 -42.54 -4.33
N ALA A 315 15.97 -41.37 -4.61
CA ALA A 315 17.37 -41.10 -4.34
C ALA A 315 17.73 -41.10 -2.84
N VAL A 316 16.73 -41.01 -1.96
CA VAL A 316 16.89 -41.11 -0.50
C VAL A 316 16.00 -42.25 0.02
N ALA A 317 16.62 -43.39 0.33
CA ALA A 317 15.92 -44.60 0.74
C ALA A 317 15.33 -44.53 2.17
N ASP A 318 15.98 -43.78 3.07
CA ASP A 318 15.61 -43.70 4.48
C ASP A 318 15.62 -42.24 4.99
N PRO A 319 14.61 -41.43 4.61
CA PRO A 319 14.57 -40.04 4.98
C PRO A 319 14.34 -39.84 6.48
N ARG A 320 14.90 -38.76 7.03
CA ARG A 320 14.69 -38.31 8.42
C ARG A 320 14.02 -36.95 8.42
N GLU A 321 13.14 -36.72 9.39
CA GLU A 321 12.49 -35.43 9.56
C GLU A 321 13.53 -34.30 9.62
N GLY A 322 13.25 -33.21 8.90
CA GLY A 322 14.17 -32.07 8.79
C GLY A 322 15.20 -32.19 7.68
N MET A 323 15.29 -33.32 6.96
CA MET A 323 16.19 -33.45 5.81
C MET A 323 15.80 -32.48 4.69
N LEU A 324 16.82 -31.87 4.08
CA LEU A 324 16.72 -30.95 2.96
C LEU A 324 17.48 -31.50 1.75
N VAL A 325 16.83 -31.51 0.59
CA VAL A 325 17.46 -31.86 -0.70
C VAL A 325 17.03 -30.87 -1.78
N TYR A 326 17.86 -30.71 -2.81
CA TYR A 326 17.42 -30.12 -4.06
C TYR A 326 17.09 -31.24 -5.04
N ASP A 327 15.81 -31.36 -5.39
CA ASP A 327 15.30 -32.35 -6.34
C ASP A 327 15.47 -31.82 -7.78
N ILE A 328 16.26 -32.51 -8.60
CA ILE A 328 16.58 -32.06 -9.96
C ILE A 328 15.38 -32.23 -10.89
N GLN A 329 14.61 -33.30 -10.72
CA GLN A 329 13.43 -33.58 -11.52
C GLN A 329 12.32 -32.55 -11.25
N ASP A 330 12.05 -32.26 -9.97
CA ASP A 330 10.99 -31.34 -9.57
C ASP A 330 11.46 -29.89 -9.46
N ARG A 331 12.78 -29.65 -9.64
CA ARG A 331 13.44 -28.33 -9.66
C ARG A 331 13.19 -27.47 -8.43
N CYS A 332 13.01 -28.08 -7.26
CA CYS A 332 12.72 -27.39 -6.01
C CYS A 332 13.61 -27.88 -4.86
N VAL A 333 13.77 -27.07 -3.82
CA VAL A 333 14.28 -27.55 -2.52
C VAL A 333 13.13 -28.26 -1.80
N LYS A 334 13.33 -29.52 -1.43
CA LYS A 334 12.35 -30.31 -0.67
C LYS A 334 12.77 -30.48 0.78
N LEU A 335 11.79 -30.40 1.68
CA LEU A 335 11.90 -30.74 3.09
C LEU A 335 11.13 -32.04 3.34
N TYR A 336 11.73 -32.98 4.07
CA TYR A 336 11.02 -34.13 4.60
C TYR A 336 10.44 -33.79 5.97
N ASN A 337 9.10 -33.79 6.09
CA ASN A 337 8.40 -33.41 7.31
C ASN A 337 8.16 -34.58 8.30
N GLY A 338 8.86 -35.70 8.13
CA GLY A 338 8.64 -36.93 8.89
C GLY A 338 7.69 -37.93 8.22
N THR A 339 6.82 -37.45 7.32
CA THR A 339 5.84 -38.30 6.60
C THR A 339 5.99 -38.27 5.08
N GLY A 340 6.50 -37.17 4.53
CA GLY A 340 6.64 -37.00 3.09
C GLY A 340 7.56 -35.86 2.71
N TRP A 341 8.02 -35.89 1.46
CA TRP A 341 8.79 -34.82 0.84
C TRP A 341 7.86 -33.77 0.25
N LYS A 342 8.12 -32.51 0.56
CA LYS A 342 7.37 -31.35 0.03
C LYS A 342 8.34 -30.30 -0.49
N CYS A 343 8.05 -29.72 -1.65
CA CYS A 343 8.75 -28.52 -2.08
C CYS A 343 8.52 -27.43 -1.03
N ILE A 344 9.59 -26.73 -0.66
CA ILE A 344 9.49 -25.55 0.19
C ILE A 344 8.89 -24.45 -0.68
N GLU A 345 7.66 -24.10 -0.36
CA GLU A 345 6.94 -23.01 -1.00
C GLU A 345 6.83 -21.86 -0.01
N ARG A 346 6.99 -20.64 -0.53
CA ARG A 346 6.73 -19.46 0.27
C ARG A 346 5.22 -19.35 0.47
N SER A 347 4.80 -19.27 1.72
CA SER A 347 3.41 -19.05 2.11
C SER A 347 3.34 -17.95 3.16
N CYS A 348 2.22 -17.22 3.17
CA CYS A 348 1.96 -16.14 4.12
C CYS A 348 1.15 -16.72 5.27
N ASN A 349 1.82 -17.52 6.11
CA ASN A 349 1.16 -18.31 7.18
C ASN A 349 0.96 -17.50 8.46
N ASP A 350 0.62 -16.22 8.35
CA ASP A 350 0.47 -15.31 9.49
C ASP A 350 -0.61 -14.24 9.26
#